data_AF-A0A2V6WWK5-F1
#
_entry.id   AF-A0A2V6WWK5-F1
#
_cell.length_a   1.000
_cell.length_b   1.000
_cell.length_c   1.000
_cell.angle_alpha   90.00
_cell.angle_beta   90.00
_cell.angle_gamma   90.00
#
_symmetry.space_group_name_H-M   'P 1'
#
loop_
_entity.id
_entity.type
_entity.pdbx_description
1 polymer ?
#
loop_
_entity_poly.entity_id
_entity_poly.type
_entity_poly.pdbx_seq_one_letter_code
_entity_poly.pdbx_strand_id
1 'polypeptide(L)'
;MIVPYAAGGIDKVREMVRAYREAWREAGHPPGAEKIQSSLHCYVADTHAAALAGARPRVERYIEVFAEAVGSWAGHLSAQYAGYGKMMDAIMRTTLDSMLADRQALIGTPDEVAEQLRHHVDVFGEF
;
A
#
# COMPACT_ATOMS: atom_id res chain seq x y z
N MET A 1 8.79 -12.47 7.50
CA MET A 1 7.55 -12.51 6.69
C MET A 1 7.57 -11.29 5.79
N ILE A 2 7.50 -11.47 4.48
CA ILE A 2 7.34 -10.36 3.52
C ILE A 2 5.85 -10.10 3.37
N VAL A 3 5.42 -8.87 3.60
CA VAL A 3 4.05 -8.43 3.32
C VAL A 3 4.09 -7.65 2.00
N PRO A 4 3.61 -8.23 0.89
CA PRO A 4 3.61 -7.55 -0.39
C PRO A 4 2.63 -6.39 -0.41
N TYR A 5 2.88 -5.43 -1.30
CA TYR A 5 1.90 -4.40 -1.60
C TYR A 5 0.58 -5.03 -2.05
N ALA A 6 -0.52 -4.39 -1.66
CA ALA A 6 -1.82 -4.84 -2.10
C ALA A 6 -1.93 -4.73 -3.62
N ALA A 7 -1.97 -5.89 -4.29
CA ALA A 7 -2.10 -5.95 -5.73
C ALA A 7 -3.48 -5.43 -6.18
N GLY A 8 -3.51 -4.69 -7.29
CA GLY A 8 -4.75 -4.16 -7.87
C GLY A 8 -5.15 -2.74 -7.43
N GLY A 9 -4.29 -2.05 -6.68
CA GLY A 9 -4.47 -0.64 -6.36
C GLY A 9 -5.59 -0.35 -5.34
N ILE A 10 -5.89 0.94 -5.19
CA ILE A 10 -6.78 1.44 -4.13
C ILE A 10 -8.21 0.86 -4.21
N ASP A 11 -8.74 0.68 -5.42
CA ASP A 11 -10.09 0.13 -5.61
C ASP A 11 -10.17 -1.35 -5.22
N LYS A 12 -9.12 -2.13 -5.51
CA LYS A 12 -9.10 -3.53 -5.10
C LYS A 12 -9.04 -3.68 -3.58
N VAL A 13 -8.26 -2.83 -2.92
CA VAL A 13 -8.21 -2.78 -1.45
C VAL A 13 -9.59 -2.39 -0.89
N ARG A 14 -10.31 -1.47 -1.54
CA ARG A 14 -11.66 -1.07 -1.12
C ARG A 14 -12.61 -2.26 -1.14
N GLU A 15 -12.56 -3.07 -2.20
CA GLU A 15 -13.34 -4.32 -2.27
C GLU A 15 -12.98 -5.30 -1.15
N MET A 16 -11.68 -5.49 -0.88
CA MET A 16 -11.23 -6.38 0.20
C MET A 16 -11.72 -5.92 1.57
N VAL A 17 -11.64 -4.62 1.86
CA VAL A 17 -12.15 -4.02 3.09
C VAL A 17 -13.67 -4.22 3.22
N ARG A 18 -14.43 -4.02 2.13
CA ARG A 18 -15.88 -4.27 2.11
C ARG A 18 -16.21 -5.73 2.39
N ALA A 19 -15.53 -6.66 1.70
CA ALA A 19 -15.74 -8.09 1.88
C ALA A 19 -15.40 -8.54 3.32
N TYR A 20 -14.33 -8.02 3.90
CA TYR A 20 -13.99 -8.28 5.30
C TYR A 20 -15.09 -7.81 6.26
N ARG A 21 -15.61 -6.58 6.11
CA ARG A 21 -16.69 -6.06 6.95
C ARG A 21 -18.01 -6.83 6.80
N GLU A 22 -18.27 -7.36 5.60
CA GLU A 22 -19.42 -8.24 5.36
C GLU A 22 -19.27 -9.55 6.11
N ALA A 23 -18.15 -10.25 5.95
CA ALA A 23 -17.86 -11.48 6.67
C ALA A 23 -17.87 -11.28 8.20
N TRP A 24 -17.35 -10.14 8.68
CA TRP A 24 -17.37 -9.77 10.11
C TRP A 24 -18.81 -9.72 10.66
N ARG A 25 -19.73 -9.08 9.95
CA ARG A 25 -21.14 -9.02 10.32
C ARG A 25 -21.82 -10.39 10.24
N GLU A 26 -21.54 -11.17 9.19
CA GLU A 26 -22.13 -12.51 9.02
C GLU A 26 -21.70 -13.48 10.13
N ALA A 27 -20.49 -13.31 10.66
CA ALA A 27 -20.00 -14.04 11.83
C ALA A 27 -20.63 -13.57 13.17
N GLY A 28 -21.52 -12.58 13.14
CA GLY A 28 -22.24 -12.07 14.32
C GLY A 28 -21.47 -11.03 15.14
N HIS A 29 -20.37 -10.48 14.62
CA HIS A 29 -19.64 -9.43 15.31
C HIS A 29 -20.32 -8.06 15.16
N PRO A 30 -20.21 -7.15 16.16
CA PRO A 30 -20.79 -5.81 16.08
C PRO A 30 -20.18 -4.98 14.94
N PRO A 31 -21.00 -4.33 14.10
CA PRO A 31 -20.47 -3.42 13.08
C PRO A 31 -19.82 -2.19 13.71
N GLY A 32 -18.75 -1.67 13.10
CA GLY A 32 -18.00 -0.53 13.58
C GLY A 32 -16.97 -0.85 14.67
N ALA A 33 -16.86 -2.12 15.07
CA ALA A 33 -15.85 -2.59 16.03
C ALA A 33 -14.66 -3.27 15.33
N GLU A 34 -14.75 -3.49 14.02
CA GLU A 34 -13.64 -4.00 13.22
C GLU A 34 -12.44 -3.03 13.25
N LYS A 35 -11.23 -3.58 13.18
CA LYS A 35 -9.99 -2.79 13.12
C LYS A 35 -9.22 -3.17 11.89
N ILE A 36 -8.94 -2.21 11.01
CA ILE A 36 -8.29 -2.42 9.73
C ILE A 36 -7.01 -1.59 9.70
N GLN A 37 -5.86 -2.25 9.69
CA GLN A 37 -4.59 -1.54 9.61
C GLN A 37 -4.09 -1.45 8.16
N SER A 38 -3.74 -0.23 7.72
CA SER A 38 -3.01 0.01 6.48
C SER A 38 -1.59 0.48 6.78
N SER A 39 -0.62 0.09 5.94
CA SER A 39 0.77 0.53 6.04
C SER A 39 1.16 1.26 4.76
N LEU A 40 1.63 2.50 4.91
CA LEU A 40 1.99 3.38 3.81
C LEU A 40 3.38 3.97 4.07
N HIS A 41 4.14 4.19 3.01
CA HIS A 41 5.38 4.97 3.11
C HIS A 41 5.02 6.40 3.50
N CYS A 42 5.70 6.97 4.50
CA CYS A 42 5.39 8.30 4.99
C CYS A 42 6.65 9.16 5.11
N TYR A 43 6.60 10.38 4.60
CA TYR A 43 7.66 11.37 4.76
C TYR A 43 7.09 12.79 4.72
N VAL A 44 7.22 13.51 5.84
CA VAL A 44 6.68 14.87 6.00
C VAL A 44 7.84 15.86 6.10
N ALA A 45 7.74 16.98 5.39
CA ALA A 45 8.68 18.10 5.51
C ALA A 45 7.96 19.44 5.31
N ASP A 46 8.61 20.56 5.65
CA ASP A 46 8.00 21.90 5.58
C ASP A 46 7.61 22.34 4.16
N THR A 47 8.24 21.75 3.14
CA THR A 47 7.92 22.01 1.73
C THR A 47 7.80 20.71 0.95
N HIS A 48 6.95 20.73 -0.08
CA HIS A 48 6.79 19.61 -1.01
C HIS A 48 8.13 19.15 -1.61
N ALA A 49 8.94 20.11 -2.06
CA ALA A 49 10.26 19.81 -2.63
C ALA A 49 11.20 19.13 -1.63
N ALA A 50 11.22 19.59 -0.37
CA ALA A 50 12.01 18.97 0.68
C ALA A 50 11.50 17.55 1.01
N ALA A 51 10.18 17.35 1.01
CA ALA A 51 9.58 16.04 1.25
C ALA A 51 9.98 15.03 0.15
N LEU A 52 9.89 15.43 -1.13
CA LEU A 52 10.32 14.59 -2.24
C LEU A 52 11.82 14.31 -2.22
N ALA A 53 12.66 15.33 -2.01
CA ALA A 53 14.11 15.17 -1.96
C ALA A 53 14.54 14.25 -0.80
N GLY A 54 13.85 14.33 0.35
CA GLY A 54 14.10 13.46 1.49
C GLY A 54 13.59 12.03 1.28
N ALA A 55 12.39 11.86 0.73
CA ALA A 55 11.77 10.56 0.56
C ALA A 55 12.43 9.73 -0.55
N ARG A 56 12.73 10.34 -1.69
CA ARG A 56 13.17 9.64 -2.91
C ARG A 56 14.30 8.64 -2.71
N PRO A 57 15.48 9.00 -2.19
CA PRO A 57 16.57 8.03 -2.02
C PRO A 57 16.24 6.90 -1.04
N ARG A 58 15.34 7.12 -0.08
CA ARG A 58 14.94 6.13 0.93
C ARG A 58 13.92 5.15 0.37
N VAL A 59 12.92 5.66 -0.33
CA VAL A 59 11.87 4.85 -0.99
C VAL A 59 12.48 4.04 -2.14
N GLU A 60 13.34 4.64 -2.96
CA GLU A 60 14.03 3.92 -4.03
C GLU A 60 14.92 2.79 -3.48
N ARG A 61 15.66 3.04 -2.40
CA ARG A 61 16.43 1.99 -1.73
C ARG A 61 15.54 0.90 -1.14
N TYR A 62 14.40 1.26 -0.55
CA TYR A 62 13.43 0.27 -0.07
C TYR A 62 12.94 -0.61 -1.22
N ILE A 63 12.51 0.00 -2.33
CA ILE A 63 12.00 -0.72 -3.52
C ILE A 63 13.08 -1.67 -4.06
N GLU A 64 14.34 -1.22 -4.16
CA GLU A 64 15.45 -2.04 -4.62
C GLU A 64 15.67 -3.28 -3.74
N VAL A 65 15.77 -3.11 -2.42
CA VAL A 65 15.94 -4.24 -1.48
C VAL A 65 14.71 -5.14 -1.49
N PHE A 66 13.53 -4.55 -1.61
CA PHE A 66 12.28 -5.29 -1.67
C PHE A 66 12.17 -6.14 -2.92
N ALA A 67 12.54 -5.57 -4.08
CA ALA A 67 12.68 -6.23 -5.37
C ALA A 67 13.66 -7.42 -5.31
N GLU A 68 14.83 -7.23 -4.69
CA GLU A 68 15.80 -8.31 -4.49
C GLU A 68 15.20 -9.45 -3.66
N ALA A 69 14.54 -9.12 -2.54
CA ALA A 69 13.95 -10.10 -1.64
C ALA A 69 12.84 -10.91 -2.31
N VAL A 70 11.91 -10.26 -3.03
CA VAL A 70 10.87 -10.96 -3.79
C VAL A 70 11.43 -11.67 -5.03
N GLY A 71 12.52 -11.17 -5.61
CA GLY A 71 13.23 -11.80 -6.73
C GLY A 71 13.72 -13.22 -6.42
N SER A 72 14.00 -13.53 -5.16
CA SER A 72 14.30 -14.90 -4.72
C SER A 72 13.17 -15.91 -4.99
N TRP A 73 11.93 -15.44 -5.21
CA TRP A 73 10.78 -16.28 -5.56
C TRP A 73 10.67 -16.53 -7.06
N ALA A 74 11.49 -15.85 -7.89
CA ALA A 74 11.48 -16.02 -9.33
C ALA A 74 11.81 -17.48 -9.67
N GLY A 75 11.04 -18.05 -10.62
CA GLY A 75 11.15 -19.46 -11.02
C GLY A 75 10.46 -20.47 -10.09
N HIS A 76 9.99 -20.07 -8.90
CA HIS A 76 9.24 -20.95 -7.98
C HIS A 76 7.75 -20.87 -8.27
N LEU A 77 7.30 -21.60 -9.30
CA LEU A 77 5.88 -21.70 -9.64
C LEU A 77 5.14 -22.57 -8.62
N SER A 78 4.18 -21.98 -7.92
CA SER A 78 3.23 -22.73 -7.09
C SER A 78 1.82 -22.57 -7.63
N ALA A 79 1.12 -23.69 -7.84
CA ALA A 79 -0.29 -23.69 -8.24
C ALA A 79 -1.18 -22.99 -7.18
N GLN A 80 -0.76 -22.99 -5.91
CA GLN A 80 -1.46 -22.33 -4.81
C GLN A 80 -1.20 -20.81 -4.76
N TYR A 81 -0.14 -20.33 -5.43
CA TYR A 81 0.26 -18.93 -5.47
C TYR A 81 0.41 -18.40 -6.90
N ALA A 82 -0.52 -18.78 -7.79
CA ALA A 82 -0.47 -18.42 -9.21
C ALA A 82 -0.42 -16.89 -9.48
N GLY A 83 -0.88 -16.07 -8.52
CA GLY A 83 -0.83 -14.60 -8.61
C GLY A 83 0.52 -13.95 -8.28
N TYR A 84 1.47 -14.69 -7.69
CA TYR A 84 2.72 -14.11 -7.20
C TYR A 84 3.61 -13.58 -8.33
N GLY A 85 3.61 -14.21 -9.51
CA GLY A 85 4.37 -13.70 -10.66
C GLY A 85 3.93 -12.28 -11.06
N LYS A 86 2.62 -12.04 -11.20
CA LYS A 86 2.09 -10.71 -11.52
C LYS A 86 2.37 -9.68 -10.43
N MET A 87 2.35 -10.12 -9.16
CA MET A 87 2.66 -9.28 -8.02
C MET A 87 4.14 -8.89 -7.99
N MET A 88 5.05 -9.83 -8.24
CA MET A 88 6.49 -9.55 -8.36
C MET A 88 6.75 -8.55 -9.50
N ASP A 89 6.16 -8.79 -10.67
CA ASP A 89 6.27 -7.88 -11.81
C ASP A 89 5.79 -6.46 -11.48
N ALA A 90 4.72 -6.32 -10.69
CA ALA A 90 4.22 -5.02 -10.24
C ALA A 90 5.20 -4.35 -9.27
N ILE A 91 5.76 -5.10 -8.32
CA ILE A 91 6.77 -4.61 -7.37
C ILE A 91 8.01 -4.10 -8.12
N MET A 92 8.51 -4.86 -9.08
CA MET A 92 9.69 -4.49 -9.89
C MET A 92 9.50 -3.20 -10.71
N ARG A 93 8.26 -2.84 -11.02
CA ARG A 93 7.93 -1.60 -11.77
C ARG A 93 7.55 -0.43 -10.88
N THR A 94 7.47 -0.63 -9.57
CA THR A 94 7.08 0.43 -8.64
C THR A 94 8.16 1.49 -8.58
N THR A 95 7.76 2.77 -8.64
CA THR A 95 8.64 3.92 -8.40
C THR A 95 8.01 4.83 -7.36
N LEU A 96 8.77 5.76 -6.78
CA LEU A 96 8.17 6.79 -5.92
C LEU A 96 7.03 7.51 -6.65
N ASP A 97 7.25 7.88 -7.91
CA ASP A 97 6.29 8.66 -8.69
C ASP A 97 5.00 7.86 -8.96
N SER A 98 5.11 6.54 -9.21
CA SER A 98 3.91 5.69 -9.33
C SER A 98 3.18 5.56 -8.01
N MET A 99 3.89 5.42 -6.88
CA MET A 99 3.26 5.36 -5.56
C MET A 99 2.52 6.65 -5.21
N LEU A 100 3.04 7.81 -5.61
CA LEU A 100 2.35 9.09 -5.41
C LEU A 100 1.12 9.21 -6.31
N ALA A 101 1.25 8.84 -7.60
CA ALA A 101 0.15 8.86 -8.55
C ALA A 101 -1.01 7.95 -8.11
N ASP A 102 -0.68 6.75 -7.62
CA ASP A 102 -1.64 5.75 -7.16
C ASP A 102 -2.13 5.98 -5.72
N ARG A 103 -1.69 7.08 -5.07
CA ARG A 103 -1.99 7.44 -3.68
C ARG A 103 -1.63 6.34 -2.68
N GLN A 104 -0.52 5.65 -2.92
CA GLN A 104 0.02 4.56 -2.08
C GLN A 104 1.14 5.01 -1.13
N ALA A 105 1.41 6.31 -1.06
CA ALA A 105 2.36 6.91 -0.14
C ALA A 105 1.81 8.23 0.44
N LEU A 106 2.27 8.56 1.64
CA LEU A 106 1.96 9.75 2.41
C LEU A 106 3.19 10.68 2.43
N ILE A 107 3.43 11.40 1.35
CA ILE A 107 4.64 12.22 1.19
C ILE A 107 4.26 13.63 0.75
N GLY A 108 4.75 14.63 1.50
CA GLY A 108 4.48 16.03 1.24
C GLY A 108 4.66 16.91 2.47
N THR A 109 4.03 18.07 2.42
CA THR A 109 3.80 18.95 3.58
C THR A 109 2.80 18.34 4.56
N PRO A 110 2.72 18.84 5.81
CA PRO A 110 1.70 18.39 6.76
C PRO A 110 0.27 18.45 6.20
N ASP A 111 -0.07 19.51 5.47
CA ASP A 111 -1.41 19.70 4.90
C ASP A 111 -1.69 18.72 3.75
N GLU A 112 -0.71 18.52 2.85
CA GLU A 112 -0.81 17.54 1.76
C GLU A 112 -0.96 16.11 2.31
N VAL A 113 -0.19 15.74 3.34
CA VAL A 113 -0.29 14.42 3.94
C VAL A 113 -1.61 14.23 4.69
N ALA A 114 -2.13 15.27 5.34
CA ALA A 114 -3.45 15.23 5.92
C ALA A 114 -4.54 15.04 4.86
N GLU A 115 -4.40 15.64 3.67
CA GLU A 115 -5.31 15.43 2.55
C GLU A 115 -5.23 14.01 1.98
N GLN A 116 -4.02 13.50 1.79
CA GLN A 116 -3.80 12.12 1.37
C GLN A 116 -4.43 11.14 2.38
N LEU A 117 -4.27 11.36 3.67
CA LEU A 117 -4.88 10.53 4.71
C LEU A 117 -6.41 10.62 4.71
N ARG A 118 -6.99 11.82 4.56
CA ARG A 118 -8.44 11.99 4.41
C ARG A 118 -8.98 11.18 3.24
N HIS A 119 -8.27 11.19 2.11
CA HIS A 119 -8.67 10.37 0.96
C HIS A 119 -8.68 8.86 1.28
N HIS A 120 -7.69 8.37 2.03
CA HIS A 120 -7.68 6.96 2.47
C HIS A 120 -8.89 6.65 3.38
N VAL A 121 -9.20 7.52 4.33
CA VAL A 121 -10.39 7.37 5.20
C VAL A 121 -11.69 7.43 4.38
N ASP A 122 -11.82 8.33 3.41
CA ASP A 122 -13.01 8.41 2.56
C ASP A 122 -13.20 7.14 1.71
N VAL A 123 -12.10 6.55 1.25
CA VAL A 123 -12.11 5.37 0.38
C VAL A 123 -12.36 4.09 1.16
N PHE A 124 -11.76 3.94 2.34
CA PHE A 124 -11.77 2.71 3.12
C PHE A 124 -12.68 2.77 4.35
N GLY A 125 -13.18 3.94 4.74
CA GLY A 125 -13.81 4.17 6.04
C GLY A 125 -12.78 4.33 7.16
N GLU A 126 -13.25 4.58 8.38
CA GLU A 126 -12.37 4.60 9.55
C GLU A 126 -11.70 3.23 9.76
N PHE A 127 -10.45 3.28 10.23
CA PHE A 127 -9.52 2.16 10.38
C PHE A 127 -9.49 1.64 11.83
#